data_AF-A0A3R5Q7S6-F1
#
_entry.id   AF-A0A3R5Q7S6-F1
#
_cell.length_a   1.000
_cell.length_b   1.000
_cell.length_c   1.000
_cell.angle_alpha   90.00
_cell.angle_beta   90.00
_cell.angle_gamma   90.00
#
_symmetry.space_group_name_H-M   'P 1'
#
loop_
_entity.id
_entity.type
_entity.pdbx_description
1 polymer ?
#
loop_
_entity_poly.entity_id
_entity_poly.type
_entity_poly.pdbx_seq_one_letter_code
_entity_poly.pdbx_strand_id
1 'polypeptide(L)'
;MRLEDVTGKSLMAIDVFGQSIKALKDHLLKLLDTEGTGVKPHEIKWVLTVPAIWPDSAKQFMRKGAEKAGIDDKKIFIALEPEAASIHCQYLPTEKLKGAAEGFSMTETGQKYMVIDLGGGTADITVHEKLDGGHLKELCHASGGDCGGTSVDNAFIQMMIS
;
A
#
# COMPACT_ATOMS: atom_id res chain seq x y z
N MET A 1 -3.11 -2.04 -21.43
CA MET A 1 -4.49 -1.89 -20.93
C MET A 1 -4.92 -0.44 -21.03
N ARG A 2 -6.16 -0.18 -21.47
CA ARG A 2 -6.80 1.13 -21.41
C ARG A 2 -7.89 1.11 -20.35
N LEU A 3 -8.09 2.23 -19.68
CA LEU A 3 -9.20 2.46 -18.76
C LEU A 3 -10.19 3.38 -19.45
N GLU A 4 -11.47 3.09 -19.28
CA GLU A 4 -12.57 3.90 -19.80
C GLU A 4 -13.28 4.57 -18.62
N ASP A 5 -13.58 5.86 -18.76
CA ASP A 5 -14.38 6.59 -17.77
C ASP A 5 -15.88 6.43 -18.03
N VAL A 6 -16.71 6.92 -17.10
CA VAL A 6 -18.17 6.87 -17.20
C VAL A 6 -18.76 7.66 -18.39
N THR A 7 -17.93 8.48 -19.07
CA THR A 7 -18.31 9.26 -20.25
C THR A 7 -17.90 8.57 -21.56
N GLY A 8 -17.27 7.39 -21.49
CA GLY A 8 -16.78 6.64 -22.64
C GLY A 8 -15.39 7.09 -23.15
N LYS A 9 -14.70 7.97 -22.42
CA LYS A 9 -13.34 8.40 -22.81
C LYS A 9 -12.32 7.42 -22.29
N SER A 10 -11.34 7.10 -23.14
CA SER A 10 -10.37 6.05 -22.85
C SER A 10 -8.93 6.57 -22.79
N LEU A 11 -8.22 6.26 -21.70
CA LEU A 11 -6.80 6.56 -21.50
C LEU A 11 -6.00 5.29 -21.24
N MET A 12 -4.68 5.33 -21.44
CA MET A 12 -3.84 4.20 -21.03
C MET A 12 -3.82 4.14 -19.50
N ALA A 13 -3.95 2.94 -18.93
CA ALA A 13 -3.90 2.77 -17.48
C ALA A 13 -2.63 3.41 -16.88
N ILE A 14 -1.48 3.22 -17.54
CA ILE A 14 -0.20 3.76 -17.08
C ILE A 14 -0.19 5.30 -17.02
N ASP A 15 -0.98 5.98 -17.87
CA ASP A 15 -1.12 7.43 -17.83
C ASP A 15 -1.91 7.85 -16.60
N VAL A 16 -3.01 7.14 -16.31
CA VAL A 16 -3.85 7.40 -15.13
C VAL A 16 -3.04 7.21 -13.85
N PHE A 17 -2.41 6.05 -13.67
CA PHE A 17 -1.59 5.78 -12.47
C PHE A 17 -0.38 6.74 -12.37
N GLY A 18 0.29 7.03 -13.49
CA GLY A 18 1.39 7.99 -13.51
C GLY A 18 0.97 9.40 -13.08
N GLN A 19 -0.20 9.87 -13.53
CA GLN A 19 -0.74 11.16 -13.12
C GLN A 19 -1.17 11.18 -11.65
N SER A 20 -1.76 10.11 -11.13
CA SER A 20 -2.09 9.99 -9.71
C SER A 20 -0.84 10.07 -8.83
N ILE A 21 0.22 9.33 -9.19
CA ILE A 21 1.50 9.37 -8.47
C ILE A 21 2.11 10.78 -8.58
N LYS A 22 2.06 11.40 -9.76
CA LYS A 22 2.55 12.77 -9.96
C LYS A 22 1.82 13.77 -9.07
N ALA A 23 0.50 13.67 -8.97
CA ALA A 23 -0.31 14.57 -8.14
C ALA A 23 0.09 14.47 -6.66
N LEU A 24 0.28 13.25 -6.13
CA LEU A 24 0.75 13.03 -4.76
C LEU A 24 2.17 13.58 -4.55
N LYS A 25 3.08 13.31 -5.50
CA LYS A 25 4.46 13.80 -5.49
C LYS A 25 4.52 15.33 -5.44
N ASP A 26 3.83 15.98 -6.37
CA ASP A 26 3.82 17.44 -6.49
C ASP A 26 3.18 18.09 -5.24
N HIS A 27 2.12 17.46 -4.69
CA HIS A 27 1.48 17.92 -3.47
C HIS A 27 2.46 17.89 -2.27
N LEU A 28 3.18 16.79 -2.08
CA LEU A 28 4.20 16.68 -1.02
C LEU A 28 5.30 17.73 -1.20
N LEU A 29 5.83 17.89 -2.41
CA LEU A 29 6.90 18.87 -2.68
C LEU A 29 6.45 20.30 -2.38
N LYS A 30 5.21 20.65 -2.76
CA LYS A 30 4.63 21.95 -2.45
C LYS A 30 4.48 22.16 -0.93
N LEU A 31 4.06 21.13 -0.20
CA LEU A 31 3.94 21.20 1.25
C LEU A 31 5.31 21.43 1.91
N LEU A 32 6.34 20.69 1.51
CA LEU A 32 7.70 20.83 2.05
C LEU A 32 8.31 22.22 1.82
N ASP A 33 8.00 22.83 0.67
CA ASP A 33 8.39 24.19 0.33
C ASP A 33 7.63 25.22 1.18
N THR A 34 6.31 25.04 1.32
CA THR A 34 5.45 25.93 2.13
C THR A 34 5.85 25.94 3.60
N GLU A 35 6.18 24.77 4.15
CA GLU A 35 6.61 24.61 5.55
C GLU A 35 8.09 24.99 5.78
N GLY A 36 8.83 25.38 4.73
CA GLY A 36 10.23 25.82 4.86
C GLY A 36 11.18 24.75 5.38
N THR A 37 10.89 23.46 5.14
CA THR A 37 11.66 22.33 5.69
C THR A 37 13.11 22.25 5.21
N GLY A 38 13.44 22.93 4.10
CA GLY A 38 14.75 22.89 3.44
C GLY A 38 15.06 21.57 2.71
N VAL A 39 14.15 20.59 2.76
CA VAL A 39 14.30 19.30 2.08
C VAL A 39 14.25 19.48 0.57
N LYS A 40 15.27 18.99 -0.13
CA LYS A 40 15.35 19.10 -1.58
C LYS A 40 14.75 17.85 -2.25
N PRO A 41 14.12 17.98 -3.43
CA PRO A 41 13.49 16.85 -4.11
C PRO A 41 14.42 15.64 -4.34
N HIS A 42 15.72 15.86 -4.55
CA HIS A 42 16.69 14.78 -4.79
C HIS A 42 17.10 14.02 -3.51
N GLU A 43 16.77 14.54 -2.33
CA GLU A 43 17.04 13.88 -1.04
C GLU A 43 15.94 12.85 -0.71
N ILE A 44 14.78 12.96 -1.37
CA ILE A 44 13.62 12.10 -1.14
C ILE A 44 13.79 10.74 -1.83
N LYS A 45 13.45 9.66 -1.12
CA LYS A 45 13.20 8.33 -1.68
C LYS A 45 11.70 8.07 -1.69
N TRP A 46 11.20 7.45 -2.74
CA TRP A 46 9.77 7.20 -2.95
C TRP A 46 9.50 5.71 -2.78
N VAL A 47 8.71 5.37 -1.77
CA VAL A 47 8.29 3.99 -1.50
C VAL A 47 6.83 3.86 -1.91
N LEU A 48 6.54 3.02 -2.89
CA LEU A 48 5.18 2.69 -3.31
C LEU A 48 4.80 1.34 -2.71
N THR A 49 3.72 1.34 -1.93
CA THR A 49 3.12 0.10 -1.41
C THR A 49 2.26 -0.55 -2.48
N VAL A 50 2.29 -1.87 -2.55
CA VAL A 50 1.46 -2.68 -3.44
C VAL A 50 0.97 -3.94 -2.72
N PRO A 51 -0.17 -4.53 -3.14
CA PRO A 51 -0.66 -5.78 -2.57
C PRO A 51 0.35 -6.93 -2.75
N ALA A 52 0.44 -7.81 -1.75
CA ALA A 52 1.37 -8.94 -1.80
C ALA A 52 0.94 -10.02 -2.82
N ILE A 53 -0.38 -10.17 -3.03
CA ILE A 53 -0.93 -11.15 -3.99
C ILE A 53 -0.70 -10.77 -5.46
N TRP A 54 -0.22 -9.55 -5.73
CA TRP A 54 -0.01 -9.09 -7.10
C TRP A 54 1.18 -9.79 -7.77
N PRO A 55 1.07 -10.14 -9.06
CA PRO A 55 2.19 -10.66 -9.82
C PRO A 55 3.27 -9.58 -10.03
N ASP A 56 4.51 -10.00 -10.27
CA ASP A 56 5.64 -9.08 -10.45
C ASP A 56 5.45 -8.13 -11.64
N SER A 57 4.69 -8.53 -12.66
CA SER A 57 4.31 -7.66 -13.78
C SER A 57 3.47 -6.47 -13.34
N ALA A 58 2.56 -6.64 -12.37
CA ALA A 58 1.75 -5.56 -11.81
C ALA A 58 2.59 -4.64 -10.89
N LYS A 59 3.50 -5.22 -10.10
CA LYS A 59 4.47 -4.45 -9.29
C LYS A 59 5.38 -3.59 -10.18
N GLN A 60 5.88 -4.17 -11.28
CA GLN A 60 6.69 -3.45 -12.27
C GLN A 60 5.88 -2.38 -13.02
N PHE A 61 4.60 -2.62 -13.27
CA PHE A 61 3.70 -1.62 -13.84
C PHE A 61 3.59 -0.38 -12.94
N MET A 62 3.45 -0.56 -11.63
CA MET A 62 3.44 0.56 -10.66
C MET A 62 4.77 1.32 -10.65
N ARG A 63 5.90 0.60 -10.71
CA ARG A 63 7.23 1.22 -10.85
C ARG A 63 7.33 2.09 -12.11
N LYS A 64 6.84 1.60 -13.26
CA LYS A 64 6.78 2.38 -14.50
C LYS A 64 5.84 3.58 -14.41
N GLY A 65 4.75 3.47 -13.65
CA GLY A 65 3.87 4.61 -13.36
C GLY A 65 4.61 5.71 -12.61
N ALA A 66 5.41 5.35 -11.61
CA ALA A 66 6.23 6.28 -10.85
C ALA A 66 7.36 6.92 -11.69
N GLU A 67 8.01 6.16 -12.57
CA GLU A 67 8.97 6.73 -13.53
C GLU A 67 8.29 7.78 -14.42
N LYS A 68 7.08 7.48 -14.92
CA LYS A 68 6.29 8.40 -15.76
C LYS A 68 5.82 9.65 -15.01
N ALA A 69 5.68 9.55 -13.69
CA ALA A 69 5.46 10.70 -12.81
C ALA A 69 6.70 11.60 -12.66
N GLY A 70 7.83 11.25 -13.27
CA GLY A 70 9.09 11.99 -13.21
C GLY A 70 9.85 11.74 -11.91
N ILE A 71 9.78 10.53 -11.38
CA ILE A 71 10.62 10.07 -10.27
C ILE A 71 11.78 9.25 -10.87
N ASP A 72 13.01 9.52 -10.42
CA ASP A 72 14.19 8.73 -10.81
C ASP A 72 14.02 7.28 -10.36
N ASP A 73 14.22 6.31 -11.26
CA ASP A 73 14.15 4.87 -10.98
C ASP A 73 15.00 4.45 -9.77
N LYS A 74 16.18 5.05 -9.59
CA LYS A 74 17.07 4.77 -8.44
C LYS A 74 16.51 5.24 -7.09
N LYS A 75 15.46 6.05 -7.12
CA LYS A 75 14.75 6.57 -5.95
C LYS A 75 13.41 5.87 -5.71
N ILE A 76 12.99 4.96 -6.60
CA ILE A 76 11.74 4.22 -6.48
C ILE A 76 11.99 2.87 -5.80
N PHE A 77 11.23 2.61 -4.74
CA PHE A 77 11.20 1.35 -4.02
C PHE A 77 9.78 0.83 -3.99
N ILE A 78 9.61 -0.47 -4.20
CA ILE A 78 8.34 -1.15 -3.97
C ILE A 78 8.42 -1.79 -2.59
N ALA A 79 7.37 -1.61 -1.80
CA ALA A 79 7.16 -2.33 -0.56
C ALA A 79 5.84 -3.09 -0.63
N LEU A 80 5.75 -4.26 0.01
CA LEU A 80 4.47 -4.94 0.12
C LEU A 80 3.65 -4.27 1.22
N GLU A 81 2.36 -4.08 0.97
CA GLU A 81 1.40 -3.56 1.96
C GLU A 81 1.46 -4.32 3.31
N PRO A 82 1.44 -5.67 3.35
CA PRO A 82 1.50 -6.37 4.63
C PRO A 82 2.85 -6.19 5.36
N GLU A 83 3.97 -6.01 4.65
CA GLU A 83 5.27 -5.72 5.26
C GLU A 83 5.29 -4.31 5.87
N ALA A 84 4.77 -3.32 5.14
CA ALA A 84 4.67 -1.94 5.62
C ALA A 84 3.77 -1.85 6.87
N ALA A 85 2.62 -2.54 6.86
CA ALA A 85 1.73 -2.64 8.00
C ALA A 85 2.42 -3.32 9.20
N SER A 86 3.13 -4.42 8.96
CA SER A 86 3.85 -5.15 9.99
C SER A 86 4.95 -4.33 10.64
N ILE A 87 5.76 -3.64 9.84
CA ILE A 87 6.80 -2.73 10.33
C ILE A 87 6.17 -1.62 11.18
N HIS A 88 5.09 -1.00 10.70
CA HIS A 88 4.39 0.02 11.48
C HIS A 88 3.95 -0.49 12.85
N CYS A 89 3.29 -1.66 12.89
CA CYS A 89 2.79 -2.26 14.12
C CYS A 89 3.91 -2.66 15.10
N GLN A 90 5.10 -3.01 14.62
CA GLN A 90 6.26 -3.28 15.49
C GLN A 90 6.74 -2.06 16.28
N TYR A 91 6.52 -0.85 15.75
CA TYR A 91 6.95 0.41 16.38
C TYR A 91 5.81 1.16 17.09
N LEU A 92 4.59 0.61 17.12
CA LEU A 92 3.48 1.23 17.84
C LEU A 92 3.71 1.15 19.36
N PRO A 93 3.57 2.27 20.09
CA PRO A 93 3.61 2.24 21.54
C PRO A 93 2.54 1.31 22.10
N THR A 94 2.91 0.45 23.05
CA THR A 94 2.05 -0.57 23.68
C THR A 94 0.77 0.02 24.28
N GLU A 95 0.78 1.31 24.63
CA GLU A 95 -0.36 2.06 25.14
C GLU A 95 -1.51 2.21 24.13
N LYS A 96 -1.22 2.24 22.82
CA LYS A 96 -2.22 2.31 21.75
C LYS A 96 -2.87 0.97 21.43
N LEU A 97 -2.34 -0.13 21.98
CA LEU A 97 -2.85 -1.50 21.77
C LEU A 97 -3.72 -1.99 22.94
N LYS A 98 -4.12 -1.10 23.85
CA LYS A 98 -5.02 -1.40 24.97
C LYS A 98 -6.44 -1.66 24.43
N GLY A 99 -6.75 -2.93 24.22
CA GLY A 99 -8.07 -3.39 23.73
C GLY A 99 -8.11 -4.88 23.45
N ALA A 100 -6.97 -5.49 23.11
CA ALA A 100 -6.79 -6.93 23.22
C ALA A 100 -6.47 -7.26 24.69
N ALA A 101 -7.16 -8.25 25.27
CA ALA A 101 -7.06 -8.60 26.69
C ALA A 101 -5.62 -8.98 27.15
N GLU A 102 -4.72 -9.19 26.20
CA GLU A 102 -3.28 -9.23 26.37
C GLU A 102 -2.72 -8.38 25.21
N GLY A 103 -1.96 -7.31 25.48
CA GLY A 103 -1.50 -6.38 24.46
C GLY A 103 -0.87 -7.11 23.27
N PHE A 104 -1.18 -6.68 22.05
CA PHE A 104 -0.67 -7.30 20.82
C PHE A 104 0.86 -7.20 20.80
N SER A 105 1.56 -8.21 21.34
CA SER A 105 3.03 -8.23 21.49
C SER A 105 3.70 -8.50 20.14
N MET A 106 3.48 -7.68 19.12
CA MET A 106 4.30 -7.73 17.90
C MET A 106 5.79 -7.38 18.13
N THR A 107 6.20 -7.23 19.39
CA THR A 107 7.53 -6.86 19.80
C THR A 107 8.48 -8.05 19.96
N GLU A 108 7.99 -9.27 20.17
CA GLU A 108 8.85 -10.42 20.49
C GLU A 108 9.37 -11.15 19.23
N THR A 109 10.67 -11.44 19.20
CA THR A 109 11.27 -12.31 18.16
C THR A 109 10.64 -13.70 18.24
N GLY A 110 10.36 -14.30 17.07
CA GLY A 110 9.72 -15.61 16.92
C GLY A 110 8.20 -15.55 16.94
N GLN A 111 7.62 -14.39 17.26
CA GLN A 111 6.18 -14.21 17.25
C GLN A 111 5.62 -14.26 15.83
N LYS A 112 4.55 -15.02 15.69
CA LYS A 112 3.83 -15.22 14.43
C LYS A 112 2.48 -14.53 14.50
N TYR A 113 2.15 -13.80 13.46
CA TYR A 113 0.90 -13.06 13.37
C TYR A 113 0.44 -12.98 11.93
N MET A 114 -0.85 -12.70 11.77
CA MET A 114 -1.49 -12.54 10.47
C MET A 114 -1.76 -11.05 10.24
N VAL A 115 -1.42 -10.58 9.05
CA VAL A 115 -1.90 -9.31 8.52
C VAL A 115 -3.08 -9.61 7.62
N ILE A 116 -4.21 -8.96 7.91
CA ILE A 116 -5.43 -9.03 7.12
C ILE A 116 -5.70 -7.61 6.64
N ASP A 117 -5.37 -7.32 5.40
CA ASP A 117 -5.63 -6.03 4.75
C ASP A 117 -6.91 -6.12 3.94
N LEU A 118 -7.94 -5.39 4.39
CA LEU A 118 -9.26 -5.36 3.75
C LEU A 118 -9.44 -4.02 3.06
N GLY A 119 -8.86 -3.90 1.87
CA GLY A 119 -8.90 -2.71 1.06
C GLY A 119 -10.22 -2.50 0.33
N GLY A 120 -10.26 -1.47 -0.54
CA GLY A 120 -11.44 -1.19 -1.36
C GLY A 120 -11.66 -2.22 -2.47
N GLY A 121 -10.60 -2.70 -3.10
CA GLY A 121 -10.68 -3.67 -4.21
C GLY A 121 -10.41 -5.11 -3.77
N THR A 122 -9.40 -5.31 -2.93
CA THR A 122 -8.89 -6.63 -2.55
C THR A 122 -8.98 -6.87 -1.05
N ALA A 123 -9.08 -8.14 -0.68
CA ALA A 123 -8.70 -8.60 0.65
C ALA A 123 -7.40 -9.39 0.51
N ASP A 124 -6.38 -9.01 1.28
CA ASP A 124 -5.03 -9.58 1.25
C ASP A 124 -4.68 -10.13 2.63
N ILE A 125 -4.22 -11.38 2.67
CA ILE A 125 -3.91 -12.11 3.90
C ILE A 125 -2.49 -12.63 3.81
N THR A 126 -1.66 -12.29 4.80
CA THR A 126 -0.28 -12.74 4.89
C THR A 126 0.05 -13.14 6.32
N VAL A 127 0.90 -14.16 6.50
CA VAL A 127 1.36 -14.60 7.82
C VAL A 127 2.85 -14.30 7.94
N HIS A 128 3.21 -13.51 8.94
CA HIS A 128 4.58 -13.12 9.22
C HIS A 128 5.08 -13.73 10.53
N GLU A 129 6.36 -14.04 10.56
CA GLU A 129 7.15 -14.26 11.77
C GLU A 129 8.11 -13.09 11.94
N LYS A 130 8.15 -12.50 13.14
CA LYS A 130 9.15 -11.50 13.49
C LYS A 130 10.47 -12.19 13.76
N LEU A 131 11.53 -11.74 13.08
CA LEU A 131 12.89 -12.17 13.31
C LEU A 131 13.66 -11.12 14.13
N ASP A 132 14.85 -11.51 14.60
CA ASP A 132 15.77 -10.58 15.25
C ASP A 132 16.12 -9.39 14.36
N GLY A 133 16.40 -8.24 14.98
CA GLY A 133 16.72 -7.01 14.27
C GLY A 133 15.53 -6.34 13.57
N GLY A 134 14.29 -6.78 13.83
CA GLY A 134 13.07 -6.22 13.23
C GLY A 134 12.79 -6.72 11.82
N HIS A 135 13.52 -7.74 11.36
CA HIS A 135 13.26 -8.41 10.09
C HIS A 135 11.96 -9.23 10.14
N LEU A 136 11.37 -9.46 8.97
CA LEU A 136 10.13 -10.21 8.81
C LEU A 136 10.37 -11.41 7.90
N LYS A 137 9.71 -12.53 8.22
CA LYS A 137 9.66 -13.72 7.38
C LYS A 137 8.21 -14.05 7.05
N GLU A 138 7.88 -14.07 5.76
CA GLU A 138 6.62 -14.65 5.28
C GLU A 138 6.64 -16.17 5.45
N LEU A 139 5.62 -16.70 6.14
CA LEU A 139 5.52 -18.13 6.46
C LEU A 139 4.77 -18.94 5.42
N CYS A 140 3.89 -18.30 4.66
CA CYS A 140 3.11 -18.91 3.60
C CYS A 140 2.82 -17.86 2.53
N HIS A 141 2.67 -18.31 1.29
CA HIS A 141 2.30 -17.43 0.18
C HIS A 141 1.06 -16.60 0.55
N ALA A 142 1.12 -15.30 0.29
CA ALA A 142 -0.03 -14.41 0.46
C ALA A 142 -1.26 -14.97 -0.26
N SER A 143 -2.42 -14.85 0.37
CA SER A 143 -3.70 -15.28 -0.19
C SER A 143 -4.69 -14.13 -0.13
N GLY A 144 -5.72 -14.18 -0.97
CA GLY A 144 -6.63 -13.05 -1.10
C GLY A 144 -7.55 -13.16 -2.29
N GLY A 145 -8.30 -12.10 -2.55
CA GLY A 145 -9.18 -12.01 -3.72
C GLY A 145 -9.88 -10.66 -3.83
N ASP A 146 -10.66 -10.51 -4.89
CA ASP A 146 -11.40 -9.29 -5.24
C ASP A 146 -12.69 -9.13 -4.39
N CYS A 147 -12.54 -9.20 -3.06
CA CYS A 147 -13.62 -9.12 -2.09
C CYS A 147 -13.49 -7.93 -1.11
N GLY A 148 -12.89 -6.84 -1.57
CA GLY A 148 -12.79 -5.59 -0.81
C GLY A 148 -14.12 -4.84 -0.66
N GLY A 149 -14.04 -3.63 -0.10
CA GLY A 149 -15.21 -2.77 0.18
C GLY A 149 -16.13 -2.49 -1.02
N THR A 150 -15.61 -2.49 -2.24
CA THR A 150 -16.41 -2.32 -3.46
C THR A 150 -17.49 -3.40 -3.60
N SER A 151 -17.21 -4.62 -3.13
CA SER A 151 -18.20 -5.71 -3.13
C SER A 151 -19.33 -5.46 -2.13
N VAL A 152 -19.03 -4.80 -1.01
CA VAL A 152 -20.03 -4.35 -0.03
C VAL A 152 -20.87 -3.21 -0.60
N ASP A 153 -20.24 -2.22 -1.22
CA ASP A 153 -20.92 -1.09 -1.87
C ASP A 153 -21.89 -1.59 -2.94
N ASN A 154 -21.45 -2.53 -3.77
CA ASN A 154 -22.29 -3.14 -4.82
C ASN A 154 -23.50 -3.88 -4.22
N ALA A 155 -23.31 -4.66 -3.16
CA ALA A 155 -24.40 -5.36 -2.49
C ALA A 155 -25.41 -4.39 -1.86
N PHE A 156 -24.93 -3.30 -1.27
CA PHE A 156 -25.78 -2.25 -0.71
C PHE A 156 -26.59 -1.53 -1.80
N ILE A 157 -25.95 -1.15 -2.92
CA ILE A 157 -26.63 -0.53 -4.06
C ILE A 157 -27.71 -1.48 -4.62
N GLN A 158 -27.41 -2.77 -4.74
CA GLN A 158 -28.37 -3.78 -5.20
C GLN A 158 -29.59 -3.87 -4.27
N MET A 159 -29.39 -3.84 -2.95
CA MET A 159 -30.47 -3.82 -1.97
C MET A 159 -31.35 -2.55 -2.09
N MET A 160 -30.76 -1.41 -2.45
CA MET A 160 -31.49 -0.14 -2.59
C MET A 160 -32.36 -0.07 -3.86
N ILE A 161 -32.05 -0.88 -4.87
CA ILE A 161 -32.80 -0.94 -6.15
C ILE A 161 -33.73 -2.17 -6.25
N SER A 162 -33.74 -3.05 -5.24
CA SER A 162 -34.64 -4.19 -5.12
C SER A 162 -35.95 -3.82 -4.44
#